data_AF-A0A2Z4FJU1-F1
#
_entry.id   AF-A0A2Z4FJU1-F1
#
_cell.length_a   1.000
_cell.length_b   1.000
_cell.length_c   1.000
_cell.angle_alpha   90.00
_cell.angle_beta   90.00
_cell.angle_gamma   90.00
#
_symmetry.space_group_name_H-M   'P 1'
#
loop_
_entity.id
_entity.type
_entity.pdbx_description
1 polymer ?
#
loop_
_entity_poly.entity_id
_entity_poly.type
_entity_poly.pdbx_seq_one_letter_code
_entity_poly.pdbx_strand_id
1 'polypeptide(L)'
;MTLNKKLSTTDYDDVDDIIGLAEELRMADRERLSAEEMAEVGEDLGIEQKYIEQARTELVRQREAEGRAAAAAAKRARSLRLGVGIGAGALLLIFGIWAASASSTLADHEAALSAQSAQVASARERQKSVHRLFANRPDSPDKDAELVGAENRLRVEIKRCNEALSRYRRVAGAFPASLWADTQRFEDACENRN
;
A
#
# COMPACT_ATOMS: atom_id res chain seq x y z
N MET A 1 -22.51 7.55 21.95
CA MET A 1 -21.48 7.08 22.88
C MET A 1 -20.19 7.03 22.08
N THR A 2 -19.31 8.01 22.30
CA THR A 2 -18.09 8.25 21.54
C THR A 2 -17.03 7.22 21.92
N LEU A 3 -16.62 6.42 20.94
CA LEU A 3 -15.38 5.65 20.97
C LEU A 3 -14.20 6.61 20.85
N ASN A 4 -13.28 6.58 21.81
CA ASN A 4 -11.95 7.16 21.61
C ASN A 4 -10.89 6.33 22.33
N LYS A 5 -9.89 5.90 21.55
CA LYS A 5 -8.50 5.56 21.93
C LYS A 5 -8.32 4.25 22.73
N LYS A 6 -7.34 3.37 22.47
CA LYS A 6 -5.97 3.52 21.96
C LYS A 6 -5.49 2.21 21.29
N LEU A 7 -4.64 2.36 20.26
CA LEU A 7 -3.61 1.37 19.89
C LEU A 7 -2.57 1.23 21.01
N SER A 8 -1.94 0.05 21.08
CA SER A 8 -0.95 -0.45 22.06
C SER A 8 -1.66 -1.39 23.03
N THR A 9 -1.39 -2.69 23.02
CA THR A 9 -0.10 -3.36 23.25
C THR A 9 -0.14 -4.76 22.64
N THR A 10 1.00 -5.42 22.45
CA THR A 10 1.14 -6.88 22.26
C THR A 10 -0.01 -7.64 22.94
N ASP A 11 -0.84 -8.32 22.17
CA ASP A 11 -2.06 -8.97 22.67
C ASP A 11 -1.67 -10.06 23.67
N TYR A 12 -2.29 -10.03 24.85
CA TYR A 12 -2.08 -11.04 25.89
C TYR A 12 -2.65 -12.41 25.46
N ASP A 13 -3.46 -12.47 24.41
CA ASP A 13 -4.04 -13.69 23.85
C ASP A 13 -2.99 -14.63 23.22
N ASP A 14 -1.88 -14.11 22.67
CA ASP A 14 -0.81 -14.95 22.11
C ASP A 14 -0.05 -15.72 23.21
N VAL A 15 -0.06 -15.23 24.46
CA VAL A 15 0.67 -15.86 25.57
C VAL A 15 -0.10 -17.09 26.07
N ASP A 16 -1.42 -16.99 26.18
CA ASP A 16 -2.27 -18.11 26.62
C ASP A 16 -2.30 -19.24 25.58
N ASP A 17 -2.26 -18.93 24.29
CA ASP A 17 -2.12 -19.93 23.22
C ASP A 17 -0.74 -20.61 23.23
N ILE A 18 0.33 -19.86 23.53
CA ILE A 18 1.69 -20.43 23.68
C ILE A 18 1.77 -21.30 24.95
N ILE A 19 1.13 -20.89 26.05
CA ILE A 19 1.05 -21.69 27.29
C ILE A 19 0.24 -22.96 27.04
N GLY A 20 -0.91 -22.86 26.36
CA GLY A 20 -1.75 -23.99 25.99
C GLY A 20 -1.01 -24.99 25.10
N LEU A 21 -0.32 -24.51 24.07
CA LEU A 21 0.51 -25.34 23.20
C LEU A 21 1.70 -25.96 23.95
N ALA A 22 2.34 -25.22 24.84
CA ALA A 22 3.44 -25.74 25.65
C ALA A 22 2.97 -26.80 26.65
N GLU A 23 1.78 -26.65 27.21
CA GLU A 23 1.16 -27.60 28.14
C GLU A 23 0.70 -28.87 27.41
N GLU A 24 0.10 -28.73 26.21
CA GLU A 24 -0.24 -29.85 25.33
C GLU A 24 1.00 -30.64 24.91
N LEU A 25 2.07 -29.94 24.48
CA LEU A 25 3.34 -30.57 24.16
C LEU A 25 3.98 -31.24 25.38
N ARG A 26 3.88 -30.64 26.57
CA ARG A 26 4.39 -31.22 27.82
C ARG A 26 3.57 -32.43 28.28
N MET A 27 2.26 -32.46 28.05
CA MET A 27 1.41 -33.62 28.31
C MET A 27 1.71 -34.76 27.33
N ALA A 28 1.81 -34.46 26.03
CA ALA A 28 2.19 -35.44 25.02
C ALA A 28 3.60 -36.03 25.25
N ASP A 29 4.53 -35.25 25.82
CA ASP A 29 5.88 -35.72 26.17
C ASP A 29 5.88 -36.54 27.47
N ARG A 30 5.01 -36.21 28.44
CA ARG A 30 4.81 -37.00 29.67
C ARG A 30 4.16 -38.37 29.43
N GLU A 31 3.33 -38.49 28.40
CA GLU A 31 2.67 -39.75 28.03
C GLU A 31 3.58 -40.70 27.22
N ARG A 32 4.76 -40.24 26.79
CA ARG A 32 5.75 -41.07 26.07
C ARG A 32 6.70 -41.74 27.06
N LEU A 33 6.71 -43.08 27.07
CA LEU A 33 7.71 -43.83 27.83
C LEU A 33 9.14 -43.44 27.43
N SER A 34 10.00 -43.23 28.42
CA SER A 34 11.44 -43.14 28.23
C SER A 34 12.03 -44.51 27.87
N ALA A 35 13.25 -44.48 27.32
CA ALA A 35 14.00 -45.69 26.96
C ALA A 35 14.18 -46.64 28.16
N GLU A 36 14.39 -46.08 29.36
CA GLU A 36 14.45 -46.80 30.62
C GLU A 36 13.08 -47.34 31.07
N GLU A 37 12.00 -46.55 31.02
CA GLU A 37 10.66 -47.01 31.46
C GLU A 37 10.10 -48.11 30.54
N MET A 38 10.42 -48.09 29.24
CA MET A 38 10.08 -49.19 28.34
C MET A 38 10.81 -50.49 28.68
N ALA A 39 12.03 -50.40 29.20
CA ALA A 39 12.79 -51.58 29.61
C ALA A 39 12.20 -52.19 30.88
N GLU A 40 11.83 -51.34 31.84
CA GLU A 40 11.13 -51.74 33.07
C GLU A 40 9.78 -52.42 32.77
N VAL A 41 8.94 -51.79 31.94
CA VAL A 41 7.64 -52.37 31.56
C VAL A 41 7.79 -53.63 30.69
N GLY A 42 8.82 -53.69 29.83
CA GLY A 42 9.11 -54.86 29.02
C GLY A 42 9.58 -56.06 29.85
N GLU A 43 10.35 -55.81 30.90
CA GLU A 43 10.80 -56.81 31.87
C GLU A 43 9.61 -57.35 32.69
N ASP A 44 8.73 -56.47 33.16
CA ASP A 44 7.50 -56.83 33.90
C ASP A 44 6.51 -57.67 33.07
N LEU A 45 6.47 -57.43 31.74
CA LEU A 45 5.63 -58.19 30.81
C LEU A 45 6.28 -59.49 30.33
N GLY A 46 7.49 -59.82 30.80
CA GLY A 46 8.20 -61.05 30.46
C GLY A 46 8.75 -61.09 29.03
N ILE A 47 9.01 -59.92 28.43
CA ILE A 47 9.59 -59.82 27.09
C ILE A 47 11.09 -60.14 27.18
N GLU A 48 11.63 -60.92 26.23
CA GLU A 48 13.07 -61.23 26.22
C GLU A 48 13.90 -59.94 26.08
N GLN A 49 14.93 -59.81 26.92
CA GLN A 49 15.88 -58.69 26.97
C GLN A 49 16.40 -58.24 25.60
N LYS A 50 16.59 -59.18 24.66
CA LYS A 50 17.05 -58.87 23.30
C LYS A 50 16.08 -57.95 22.54
N TYR A 51 14.77 -58.13 22.70
CA TYR A 51 13.76 -57.32 22.01
C TYR A 51 13.58 -55.96 22.67
N ILE A 52 13.71 -55.90 24.00
CA ILE A 52 13.72 -54.65 24.77
C ILE A 52 14.86 -53.76 24.30
N GLU A 53 16.06 -54.32 24.16
CA GLU A 53 17.23 -53.53 23.79
C GLU A 53 17.26 -53.13 22.32
N GLN A 54 16.68 -53.96 21.44
CA GLN A 54 16.45 -53.58 20.05
C GLN A 54 15.45 -52.41 19.96
N ALA A 55 14.35 -52.46 20.73
CA ALA A 55 13.35 -51.38 20.77
C ALA A 55 13.96 -50.08 21.35
N ARG A 56 14.78 -50.18 22.39
CA ARG A 56 15.50 -49.05 22.99
C ARG A 56 16.41 -48.35 21.99
N THR A 57 17.19 -49.14 21.24
CA THR A 57 18.14 -48.62 20.25
C THR A 57 17.43 -47.93 19.09
N GLU A 58 16.32 -48.51 18.63
CA GLU A 58 15.51 -47.92 17.56
C GLU A 58 14.84 -46.62 18.02
N LEU A 59 14.35 -46.58 19.26
CA LEU A 59 13.69 -45.40 19.81
C LEU A 59 14.64 -44.22 20.02
N VAL A 60 15.88 -44.48 20.47
CA VAL A 60 16.94 -43.47 20.56
C VAL A 60 17.26 -42.94 19.15
N ARG A 61 17.43 -43.83 18.16
CA ARG A 61 17.70 -43.44 16.78
C ARG A 61 16.58 -42.60 16.18
N GLN A 62 15.33 -42.95 16.46
CA GLN A 62 14.15 -42.25 16.00
C GLN A 62 14.06 -40.85 16.65
N ARG A 63 14.30 -40.74 17.97
CA ARG A 63 14.34 -39.45 18.68
C ARG A 63 15.46 -38.54 18.21
N GLU A 64 16.65 -39.08 17.92
CA GLU A 64 17.72 -38.30 17.32
C GLU A 64 17.36 -37.79 15.93
N ALA A 65 16.68 -38.59 15.12
CA ALA A 65 16.21 -38.19 13.79
C ALA A 65 15.11 -37.12 13.89
N GLU A 66 14.13 -37.29 14.78
CA GLU A 66 13.08 -36.31 15.07
C GLU A 66 13.66 -35.00 15.61
N GLY A 67 14.62 -35.06 16.54
CA GLY A 67 15.29 -33.88 17.10
C GLY A 67 16.09 -33.11 16.05
N ARG A 68 16.80 -33.82 15.15
CA ARG A 68 17.51 -33.19 14.01
C ARG A 68 16.53 -32.58 13.01
N ALA A 69 15.41 -33.25 12.71
CA ALA A 69 14.38 -32.74 11.82
C ALA A 69 13.67 -31.50 12.40
N ALA A 70 13.33 -31.52 13.69
CA ALA A 70 12.73 -30.39 14.40
C ALA A 70 13.68 -29.19 14.47
N ALA A 71 14.97 -29.41 14.77
CA ALA A 71 15.98 -28.36 14.77
C ALA A 71 16.19 -27.75 13.38
N ALA A 72 16.18 -28.56 12.32
CA ALA A 72 16.27 -28.10 10.94
C ALA A 72 15.01 -27.32 10.51
N ALA A 73 13.82 -27.77 10.90
CA ALA A 73 12.55 -27.09 10.64
C ALA A 73 12.47 -25.74 11.37
N ALA A 74 12.87 -25.67 12.64
CA ALA A 74 12.90 -24.45 13.43
C ALA A 74 13.85 -23.38 12.85
N LYS A 75 15.04 -23.80 12.39
CA LYS A 75 16.00 -22.90 11.71
C LYS A 75 15.43 -22.32 10.40
N ARG A 76 14.78 -23.17 9.59
CA ARG A 76 14.11 -22.74 8.33
C ARG A 76 12.95 -21.78 8.60
N ALA A 77 12.13 -22.05 9.61
CA ALA A 77 11.01 -21.17 9.97
C ALA A 77 11.49 -19.79 10.44
N ARG A 78 12.57 -19.72 11.24
CA ARG A 78 13.17 -18.45 11.67
C ARG A 78 13.73 -17.65 10.51
N SER A 79 14.47 -18.29 9.60
CA SER A 79 15.06 -17.59 8.44
C SER A 79 13.99 -17.09 7.48
N LEU A 80 12.90 -17.84 7.27
CA LEU A 80 11.76 -17.39 6.47
C LEU A 80 11.07 -16.18 7.10
N ARG A 81 10.77 -16.21 8.40
CA ARG A 81 10.09 -15.10 9.09
C ARG A 81 10.91 -13.80 9.03
N LEU A 82 12.23 -13.90 9.27
CA LEU A 82 13.15 -12.77 9.13
C LEU A 82 13.25 -12.26 7.68
N GLY A 83 13.32 -13.17 6.71
CA GLY A 83 13.35 -12.81 5.28
C GLY A 83 12.08 -12.10 4.81
N VAL A 84 10.91 -12.56 5.27
CA VAL A 84 9.61 -11.92 4.96
C VAL A 84 9.53 -10.53 5.60
N GLY A 85 9.96 -10.37 6.86
CA GLY A 85 9.93 -9.08 7.54
C GLY A 85 10.82 -8.02 6.86
N ILE A 86 12.06 -8.39 6.49
CA ILE A 86 12.98 -7.49 5.79
C ILE A 86 12.46 -7.18 4.38
N GLY A 87 11.95 -8.18 3.67
CA GLY A 87 11.39 -8.00 2.32
C GLY A 87 10.18 -7.07 2.30
N ALA A 88 9.25 -7.24 3.24
CA ALA A 88 8.08 -6.37 3.37
C ALA A 88 8.46 -4.93 3.73
N GLY A 89 9.41 -4.75 4.66
CA GLY A 89 9.91 -3.42 5.02
C GLY A 89 10.58 -2.69 3.85
N ALA A 90 11.43 -3.38 3.09
CA ALA A 90 12.08 -2.79 1.92
C ALA A 90 11.08 -2.42 0.83
N LEU A 91 10.08 -3.27 0.56
CA LEU A 91 9.02 -2.97 -0.40
C LEU A 91 8.19 -1.75 0.02
N LEU A 92 7.84 -1.63 1.30
CA LEU A 92 7.12 -0.45 1.81
C LEU A 92 7.94 0.83 1.69
N LEU A 93 9.25 0.78 1.94
CA LEU A 93 10.13 1.95 1.75
C LEU A 93 10.24 2.36 0.29
N ILE A 94 10.46 1.39 -0.61
CA ILE A 94 10.52 1.65 -2.06
C ILE A 94 9.19 2.23 -2.54
N PHE A 95 8.07 1.63 -2.12
CA PHE A 95 6.74 2.11 -2.47
C PHE A 95 6.49 3.52 -1.90
N GLY A 96 6.90 3.80 -0.67
CA GLY A 96 6.76 5.12 -0.05
C GLY A 96 7.55 6.21 -0.78
N ILE A 97 8.81 5.93 -1.16
CA ILE A 97 9.64 6.86 -1.94
C ILE A 97 9.02 7.11 -3.33
N TRP A 98 8.55 6.05 -3.98
CA TRP A 98 7.93 6.14 -5.29
C TRP A 98 6.57 6.88 -5.25
N ALA A 99 5.76 6.66 -4.22
CA ALA A 99 4.51 7.38 -4.02
C ALA A 99 4.74 8.86 -3.71
N ALA A 100 5.75 9.19 -2.90
CA ALA A 100 6.12 10.57 -2.61
C ALA A 100 6.52 11.34 -3.88
N SER A 101 7.35 10.75 -4.75
CA SER A 101 7.75 11.41 -6.01
C SER A 101 6.59 11.55 -7.00
N ALA A 102 5.67 10.58 -7.05
CA ALA A 102 4.43 10.72 -7.83
C ALA A 102 3.53 11.84 -7.29
N SER A 103 3.47 12.02 -5.97
CA SER A 103 2.68 13.09 -5.36
C SER A 103 3.26 14.48 -5.63
N SER A 104 4.58 14.65 -5.59
CA SER A 104 5.22 15.95 -5.88
C SER A 104 5.03 16.37 -7.33
N THR A 105 5.18 15.43 -8.27
CA THR A 105 4.96 15.71 -9.71
C THR A 105 3.50 16.03 -10.02
N LEU A 106 2.55 15.36 -9.35
CA LEU A 106 1.13 15.69 -9.46
C LEU A 106 0.84 17.12 -8.98
N ALA A 107 1.40 17.50 -7.82
CA ALA A 107 1.23 18.84 -7.25
C ALA A 107 1.78 19.95 -8.16
N ASP A 108 2.94 19.73 -8.80
CA ASP A 108 3.51 20.68 -9.76
C ASP A 108 2.58 20.89 -10.96
N HIS A 109 1.99 19.81 -11.49
CA HIS A 109 1.04 19.89 -12.59
C HIS A 109 -0.29 20.53 -12.17
N GLU A 110 -0.74 20.31 -10.95
CA GLU A 110 -1.92 20.98 -10.38
C GLU A 110 -1.68 22.50 -10.24
N ALA A 111 -0.51 22.90 -9.74
CA ALA A 111 -0.13 24.30 -9.63
C ALA A 111 -0.07 24.97 -11.02
N ALA A 112 0.50 24.29 -12.01
CA ALA A 112 0.55 24.80 -13.38
C ALA A 112 -0.86 24.94 -14.00
N LEU A 113 -1.73 23.96 -13.78
CA LEU A 113 -3.11 23.98 -14.28
C LEU A 113 -3.93 25.10 -13.62
N SER A 114 -3.83 25.25 -12.30
CA SER A 114 -4.52 26.32 -11.58
C SER A 114 -4.08 27.71 -12.06
N ALA A 115 -2.78 27.92 -12.26
CA ALA A 115 -2.25 29.16 -12.83
C ALA A 115 -2.81 29.45 -14.24
N GLN A 116 -2.91 28.44 -15.12
CA GLN A 116 -3.47 28.61 -16.46
C GLN A 116 -4.98 28.86 -16.45
N SER A 117 -5.73 28.21 -15.55
CA SER A 117 -7.17 28.46 -15.38
C SER A 117 -7.45 29.91 -14.96
N ALA A 118 -6.61 30.48 -14.08
CA ALA A 118 -6.69 31.88 -13.68
C ALA A 118 -6.40 32.85 -14.84
N GLN A 119 -5.49 32.49 -15.74
CA GLN A 119 -5.22 33.26 -16.97
C GLN A 119 -6.43 33.25 -17.90
N VAL A 120 -7.09 32.11 -18.10
CA VAL A 120 -8.33 32.00 -18.88
C VAL A 120 -9.44 32.85 -18.27
N ALA A 121 -9.63 32.80 -16.94
CA ALA A 121 -10.62 33.62 -16.24
C ALA A 121 -10.36 35.12 -16.46
N SER A 122 -9.10 35.54 -16.37
CA SER A 122 -8.68 36.93 -16.61
C SER A 122 -8.90 37.34 -18.07
N ALA A 123 -8.56 36.48 -19.03
CA ALA A 123 -8.77 36.73 -20.45
C ALA A 123 -10.26 36.83 -20.80
N ARG A 124 -11.10 36.00 -20.18
CA ARG A 124 -12.57 36.05 -20.33
C ARG A 124 -13.15 37.35 -19.79
N GLU A 125 -12.67 37.84 -18.64
CA GLU A 125 -13.14 39.13 -18.12
C GLU A 125 -12.74 40.30 -19.05
N ARG A 126 -11.54 40.27 -19.61
CA ARG A 126 -11.11 41.24 -20.64
C ARG A 126 -11.94 41.14 -21.92
N GLN A 127 -12.30 39.94 -22.34
CA GLN A 127 -13.21 39.77 -23.48
C GLN A 127 -14.57 40.42 -23.16
N LYS A 128 -15.15 40.13 -21.99
CA LYS A 128 -16.41 40.74 -21.55
C LYS A 128 -16.32 42.26 -21.51
N SER A 129 -15.21 42.83 -21.05
CA SER A 129 -15.02 44.29 -21.02
C SER A 129 -14.94 44.90 -22.42
N VAL A 130 -14.25 44.26 -23.37
CA VAL A 130 -14.23 44.66 -24.78
C VAL A 130 -15.65 44.61 -25.36
N HIS A 131 -16.38 43.51 -25.19
CA HIS A 131 -17.76 43.41 -25.65
C HIS A 131 -18.66 44.51 -25.08
N ARG A 132 -18.54 44.83 -23.78
CA ARG A 132 -19.29 45.94 -23.16
C ARG A 132 -18.94 47.30 -23.76
N LEU A 133 -17.66 47.56 -24.02
CA LEU A 133 -17.18 48.84 -24.58
C LEU A 133 -17.69 49.08 -26.02
N PHE A 134 -17.88 48.00 -26.78
CA PHE A 134 -18.34 48.05 -28.17
C PHE A 134 -19.84 47.76 -28.34
N ALA A 135 -20.57 47.40 -27.28
CA ALA A 135 -21.99 46.99 -27.35
C ALA A 135 -22.91 48.03 -28.01
N ASN A 136 -22.68 49.31 -27.72
CA ASN A 136 -23.51 50.42 -28.22
C ASN A 136 -22.84 51.20 -29.37
N ARG A 137 -21.74 50.69 -29.94
CA ARG A 137 -21.07 51.34 -31.08
C ARG A 137 -21.69 50.84 -32.39
N PRO A 138 -21.83 51.72 -33.41
CA PRO A 138 -22.25 51.30 -34.74
C PRO A 138 -21.27 50.27 -35.31
N ASP A 139 -21.76 49.41 -36.17
CA ASP A 139 -20.93 48.39 -36.81
C ASP A 139 -19.87 49.04 -37.68
N SER A 140 -18.62 48.66 -37.44
CA SER A 140 -17.46 49.15 -38.17
C SER A 140 -16.40 48.06 -38.27
N PRO A 141 -15.55 48.09 -39.31
CA PRO A 141 -14.45 47.15 -39.43
C PRO A 141 -13.53 47.13 -38.20
N ASP A 142 -13.34 48.28 -37.54
CA ASP A 142 -12.54 48.40 -36.32
C ASP A 142 -13.18 47.70 -35.13
N LYS A 143 -14.51 47.80 -34.97
CA LYS A 143 -15.26 47.09 -33.94
C LYS A 143 -15.11 45.58 -34.11
N ASP A 144 -15.30 45.09 -35.33
CA ASP A 144 -15.21 43.66 -35.64
C ASP A 144 -13.79 43.13 -35.38
N ALA A 145 -12.76 43.89 -35.79
CA ALA A 145 -11.37 43.53 -35.54
C ALA A 145 -11.04 43.40 -34.04
N GLU A 146 -11.55 44.31 -33.20
CA GLU A 146 -11.34 44.28 -31.76
C GLU A 146 -12.07 43.11 -31.07
N LEU A 147 -13.32 42.84 -31.46
CA LEU A 147 -14.10 41.72 -30.94
C LEU A 147 -13.45 40.38 -31.31
N VAL A 148 -13.13 40.20 -32.59
CA VAL A 148 -12.43 38.99 -33.08
C VAL A 148 -11.05 38.85 -32.43
N GLY A 149 -10.33 39.97 -32.24
CA GLY A 149 -9.06 39.99 -31.53
C GLY A 149 -9.18 39.52 -30.08
N ALA A 150 -10.23 39.95 -29.36
CA ALA A 150 -10.49 39.52 -27.99
C ALA A 150 -10.85 38.03 -27.90
N GLU A 151 -11.66 37.53 -28.83
CA GLU A 151 -11.99 36.11 -28.94
C GLU A 151 -10.77 35.24 -29.24
N ASN A 152 -9.92 35.68 -30.18
CA ASN A 152 -8.70 34.95 -30.52
C ASN A 152 -7.74 34.86 -29.33
N ARG A 153 -7.58 35.93 -28.55
CA ARG A 153 -6.79 35.92 -27.30
C ARG A 153 -7.34 34.90 -26.31
N LEU A 154 -8.65 34.89 -26.07
CA LEU A 154 -9.28 33.90 -25.18
C LEU A 154 -9.07 32.47 -25.69
N ARG A 155 -9.22 32.23 -26.99
CA ARG A 155 -9.03 30.90 -27.60
C ARG A 155 -7.61 30.37 -27.41
N VAL A 156 -6.60 31.23 -27.50
CA VAL A 156 -5.20 30.87 -27.24
C VAL A 156 -5.02 30.45 -25.78
N GLU A 157 -5.57 31.20 -24.82
CA GLU A 157 -5.44 30.84 -23.39
C GLU A 157 -6.20 29.55 -23.05
N ILE A 158 -7.40 29.34 -23.63
CA ILE A 158 -8.13 28.08 -23.47
C ILE A 158 -7.31 26.90 -24.00
N LYS A 159 -6.66 27.06 -25.17
CA LYS A 159 -5.77 26.02 -25.72
C LYS A 159 -4.63 25.69 -24.75
N ARG A 160 -3.96 26.71 -24.18
CA ARG A 160 -2.88 26.51 -23.20
C ARG A 160 -3.37 25.83 -21.92
N CYS A 161 -4.56 26.19 -21.45
CA CYS A 161 -5.20 25.54 -20.30
C CYS A 161 -5.49 24.07 -20.61
N ASN A 162 -6.09 23.76 -21.76
CA ASN A 162 -6.37 22.39 -22.18
C ASN A 162 -5.08 21.54 -22.32
N GLU A 163 -4.00 22.13 -22.82
CA GLU A 163 -2.69 21.46 -22.84
C GLU A 163 -2.19 21.16 -21.42
N ALA A 164 -2.33 22.10 -20.48
CA ALA A 164 -2.00 21.86 -19.07
C ALA A 164 -2.87 20.76 -18.43
N LEU A 165 -4.19 20.78 -18.71
CA LEU A 165 -5.13 19.77 -18.25
C LEU A 165 -4.78 18.38 -18.78
N SER A 166 -4.36 18.28 -20.05
CA SER A 166 -3.92 17.01 -20.64
C SER A 166 -2.65 16.45 -19.96
N ARG A 167 -1.70 17.33 -19.60
CA ARG A 167 -0.49 16.95 -18.85
C ARG A 167 -0.85 16.47 -17.45
N TYR A 168 -1.71 17.20 -16.75
CA TYR A 168 -2.23 16.80 -15.44
C TYR A 168 -2.92 15.42 -15.52
N ARG A 169 -3.86 15.22 -16.46
CA ARG A 169 -4.58 13.94 -16.61
C ARG A 169 -3.67 12.76 -16.88
N ARG A 170 -2.59 12.95 -17.65
CA ARG A 170 -1.59 11.90 -17.91
C ARG A 170 -0.92 11.42 -16.62
N VAL A 171 -0.58 12.35 -15.72
CA VAL A 171 0.08 12.03 -14.45
C VAL A 171 -0.93 11.53 -13.42
N ALA A 172 -2.10 12.18 -13.33
CA ALA A 172 -3.21 11.79 -12.46
C ALA A 172 -3.73 10.38 -12.75
N GLY A 173 -3.68 9.92 -14.01
CA GLY A 173 -4.09 8.57 -14.39
C GLY A 173 -3.06 7.47 -14.09
N ALA A 174 -1.82 7.83 -13.71
CA ALA A 174 -0.78 6.85 -13.43
C ALA A 174 -0.82 6.39 -11.96
N PHE A 175 -0.62 5.09 -11.73
CA PHE A 175 -0.37 4.59 -10.37
C PHE A 175 0.98 5.13 -9.87
N PRO A 176 1.11 5.57 -8.60
CA PRO A 176 0.10 5.60 -7.54
C PRO A 176 -0.62 6.94 -7.44
N ALA A 177 -0.31 7.92 -8.30
CA ALA A 177 -0.91 9.25 -8.28
C ALA A 177 -2.44 9.19 -8.39
N SER A 178 -2.98 8.22 -9.13
CA SER A 178 -4.41 7.97 -9.27
C SER A 178 -5.16 7.68 -7.96
N LEU A 179 -4.47 7.27 -6.89
CA LEU A 179 -5.07 7.05 -5.58
C LEU A 179 -5.43 8.36 -4.85
N TRP A 180 -4.80 9.47 -5.24
CA TRP A 180 -4.90 10.77 -4.55
C TRP A 180 -5.29 11.91 -5.48
N ALA A 181 -5.36 11.66 -6.79
CA ALA A 181 -5.66 12.68 -7.78
C ALA A 181 -7.13 13.09 -7.75
N ASP A 182 -7.37 14.39 -7.56
CA ASP A 182 -8.70 15.00 -7.69
C ASP A 182 -8.96 15.45 -9.12
N THR A 183 -9.45 14.52 -9.94
CA THR A 183 -9.76 14.80 -11.35
C THR A 183 -11.04 15.59 -11.55
N GLN A 184 -11.96 15.59 -10.57
CA GLN A 184 -13.24 16.29 -10.64
C GLN A 184 -13.07 17.81 -10.46
N ARG A 185 -12.18 18.23 -9.55
CA ARG A 185 -11.92 19.66 -9.29
C ARG A 185 -11.57 20.48 -10.53
N PHE A 186 -10.96 19.86 -11.54
CA PHE A 186 -10.45 20.56 -12.73
C PHE A 186 -11.22 20.25 -14.01
N GLU A 187 -12.35 19.55 -13.92
CA GLU A 187 -13.15 19.18 -15.08
C GLU A 187 -13.67 20.43 -15.83
N ASP A 188 -14.04 21.46 -15.08
CA ASP A 188 -14.54 22.74 -15.59
C ASP A 188 -13.47 23.85 -15.69
N ALA A 189 -12.24 23.62 -15.20
CA ALA A 189 -11.23 24.68 -15.02
C ALA A 189 -10.81 25.37 -16.33
N CYS A 190 -10.88 24.64 -17.44
CA CYS A 190 -10.58 25.15 -18.78
C CYS A 190 -11.84 25.27 -19.66
N GLU A 191 -13.01 24.86 -19.16
CA GLU A 191 -14.21 24.74 -19.97
C GLU A 191 -14.90 26.10 -20.14
N ASN A 192 -15.46 26.28 -21.33
CA ASN A 192 -16.18 27.47 -21.75
C ASN A 192 -17.62 27.50 -21.22
N ARG A 193 -17.85 27.12 -19.96
CA ARG A 193 -19.18 27.25 -19.35
C ARG A 193 -19.29 28.62 -18.68
N ASN A 194 -20.35 29.31 -19.07
CA ASN A 194 -20.77 30.64 -18.62
C ASN A 194 -21.27 30.61 -17.19
#